data_AF-A0A1S3M9C7-F1
#
_entry.id   AF-A0A1S3M9C7-F1
#
_cell.length_a   1.000
_cell.length_b   1.000
_cell.length_c   1.000
_cell.angle_alpha   90.00
_cell.angle_beta   90.00
_cell.angle_gamma   90.00
#
_symmetry.space_group_name_H-M   'P 1'
#
loop_
_entity.id
_entity.type
_entity.pdbx_description
1 polymer ?
#
loop_
_entity_poly.entity_id
_entity_poly.type
_entity_poly.pdbx_seq_one_letter_code
_entity_poly.pdbx_strand_id
1 'polypeptide(L)'
;MPDSFLTCETIVFAWAIGGEGFTYPPHVGLSIGTSIDPVYVLMEVHYDNPAFQQGVVDSSGLRLFYTPELRQYDAGVIETGVWVSLYHMLPPGMQEYISEGHCTRECLQESLGQEMPSGVRVFAVLMHAHLAGRAIRTRHFRGQEELQHLSHDEEFDFNFQEFQLLKDERLLLPGDNLITECKYTTKDRQNMTWGGLTTRDEMCLSYLLYYPRVNLTRCESLPEINGQLKFIGVKEIQMPATTWPFIIKSPKKYSNLSFTEAMDKYRWSKNRGKSFNEMVLQLPMNVRCSRWGQDEWSIQGTMVSPPEVKSEVKPPSMVCRSASEPHSGVVLLFTMCLTYSIVQIC
;
A
#
# COMPACT_ATOMS: atom_id res chain seq x y z
N MET A 1 -22.80 -13.01 -1.80
CA MET A 1 -21.97 -12.85 -0.59
C MET A 1 -22.83 -12.11 0.43
N PRO A 2 -22.78 -12.45 1.73
CA PRO A 2 -23.55 -11.72 2.74
C PRO A 2 -23.13 -10.24 2.79
N ASP A 3 -24.07 -9.32 3.02
CA ASP A 3 -23.78 -7.88 3.08
C ASP A 3 -22.77 -7.53 4.18
N SER A 4 -22.72 -8.33 5.25
CA SER A 4 -21.75 -8.18 6.33
C SER A 4 -20.30 -8.34 5.88
N PHE A 5 -20.01 -8.97 4.74
CA PHE A 5 -18.64 -9.10 4.25
C PHE A 5 -18.11 -7.77 3.70
N LEU A 6 -19.01 -6.86 3.31
CA LEU A 6 -18.64 -5.52 2.85
C LEU A 6 -18.10 -4.64 3.99
N THR A 7 -18.19 -5.09 5.24
CA THR A 7 -17.65 -4.37 6.41
C THR A 7 -16.33 -4.97 6.92
N CYS A 8 -15.84 -6.07 6.32
CA CYS A 8 -14.57 -6.72 6.68
C CYS A 8 -13.39 -5.98 6.05
N GLU A 9 -13.10 -4.76 6.50
CA GLU A 9 -12.06 -3.92 5.88
C GLU A 9 -10.73 -3.90 6.65
N THR A 10 -10.71 -4.48 7.86
CA THR A 10 -9.54 -4.52 8.74
C THR A 10 -8.67 -5.72 8.40
N ILE A 11 -7.42 -5.49 8.02
CA ILE A 11 -6.47 -6.56 7.71
C ILE A 11 -5.83 -7.04 9.00
N VAL A 12 -5.83 -8.34 9.20
CA VAL A 12 -5.23 -8.95 10.40
C VAL A 12 -4.06 -9.85 10.07
N PHE A 13 -4.04 -10.43 8.88
CA PHE A 13 -2.85 -11.03 8.34
C PHE A 13 -2.88 -10.98 6.82
N ALA A 14 -1.72 -10.78 6.20
CA ALA A 14 -1.55 -10.84 4.76
C ALA A 14 -0.40 -11.79 4.44
N TRP A 15 -0.56 -12.58 3.38
CA TRP A 15 0.52 -13.39 2.82
C TRP A 15 0.69 -13.02 1.35
N ALA A 16 1.93 -12.88 0.92
CA ALA A 16 2.27 -12.64 -0.47
C ALA A 16 3.34 -13.62 -0.96
N ILE A 17 3.42 -13.79 -2.28
CA ILE A 17 4.33 -14.72 -2.94
C ILE A 17 5.77 -14.56 -2.45
N GLY A 18 6.45 -15.69 -2.28
CA GLY A 18 7.83 -15.74 -1.77
C GLY A 18 7.97 -15.47 -0.27
N GLY A 19 6.92 -15.01 0.41
CA GLY A 19 6.88 -14.90 1.86
C GLY A 19 6.76 -16.26 2.55
N GLU A 20 7.49 -16.43 3.65
CA GLU A 20 7.33 -17.57 4.55
C GLU A 20 6.27 -17.33 5.63
N GLY A 21 6.14 -18.26 6.58
CA GLY A 21 5.35 -18.03 7.78
C GLY A 21 5.95 -16.93 8.66
N PHE A 22 5.09 -16.22 9.38
CA PHE A 22 5.51 -15.14 10.29
C PHE A 22 5.30 -15.53 11.75
N THR A 23 6.29 -15.24 12.60
CA THR A 23 6.20 -15.43 14.06
C THR A 23 6.33 -14.08 14.77
N TYR A 24 5.34 -13.76 15.60
CA TYR A 24 5.36 -12.54 16.39
C TYR A 24 6.49 -12.55 17.45
N PRO A 25 7.04 -11.39 17.84
CA PRO A 25 7.94 -11.28 18.97
C PRO A 25 7.32 -11.84 20.26
N PRO A 26 8.12 -12.39 21.21
CA PRO A 26 7.60 -13.06 22.40
C PRO A 26 6.68 -12.23 23.30
N HIS A 27 6.79 -10.90 23.27
CA HIS A 27 6.00 -9.95 24.05
C HIS A 27 4.72 -9.46 23.35
N VAL A 28 4.48 -9.86 22.11
CA VAL A 28 3.39 -9.36 21.26
C VAL A 28 2.53 -10.50 20.74
N GLY A 29 1.21 -10.31 20.69
CA GLY A 29 0.29 -11.27 20.09
C GLY A 29 -0.93 -10.58 19.49
N LEU A 30 -1.53 -11.19 18.47
CA LEU A 30 -2.83 -10.76 17.98
C LEU A 30 -3.93 -11.28 18.92
N SER A 31 -4.71 -10.37 19.51
CA SER A 31 -5.85 -10.76 20.36
C SER A 31 -6.98 -11.37 19.53
N ILE A 32 -7.59 -12.43 20.07
CA ILE A 32 -8.78 -13.09 19.52
C ILE A 32 -9.74 -13.45 20.65
N GLY A 33 -11.04 -13.24 20.43
CA GLY A 33 -12.11 -13.71 21.32
C GLY A 33 -12.50 -12.80 22.49
N THR A 34 -11.95 -11.58 22.59
CA THR A 34 -12.48 -10.55 23.51
C THR A 34 -13.68 -9.81 22.91
N SER A 35 -14.35 -8.94 23.69
CA SER A 35 -15.50 -8.16 23.22
C SER A 35 -15.17 -7.10 22.16
N ILE A 36 -13.89 -6.74 22.04
CA ILE A 36 -13.39 -5.81 21.02
C ILE A 36 -12.74 -6.55 19.84
N ASP A 37 -12.65 -7.87 19.94
CA ASP A 37 -12.13 -8.69 18.87
C ASP A 37 -13.24 -9.11 17.93
N PRO A 38 -12.90 -9.27 16.66
CA PRO A 38 -13.85 -9.72 15.68
C PRO A 38 -14.34 -11.15 15.93
N VAL A 39 -15.54 -11.43 15.41
CA VAL A 39 -16.20 -12.73 15.55
C VAL A 39 -15.95 -13.62 14.33
N TYR A 40 -15.78 -13.03 13.14
CA TYR A 40 -15.65 -13.78 11.89
C TYR A 40 -14.51 -13.26 11.03
N VAL A 41 -13.60 -14.16 10.64
CA VAL A 41 -12.55 -13.85 9.67
C VAL A 41 -13.02 -14.10 8.24
N LEU A 42 -12.71 -13.16 7.36
CA LEU A 42 -12.86 -13.27 5.92
C LEU A 42 -11.50 -13.60 5.32
N MET A 43 -11.38 -14.77 4.70
CA MET A 43 -10.21 -15.11 3.90
C MET A 43 -10.46 -14.74 2.44
N GLU A 44 -9.70 -13.77 1.94
CA GLU A 44 -9.68 -13.33 0.55
C GLU A 44 -8.48 -13.95 -0.17
N VAL A 45 -8.72 -14.76 -1.21
CA VAL A 45 -7.66 -15.43 -1.98
C VAL A 45 -7.61 -14.85 -3.39
N HIS A 46 -6.45 -14.36 -3.81
CA HIS A 46 -6.28 -13.80 -5.16
C HIS A 46 -5.69 -14.86 -6.09
N TYR A 47 -6.48 -15.26 -7.09
CA TYR A 47 -6.07 -16.19 -8.13
C TYR A 47 -5.73 -15.45 -9.42
N ASP A 48 -4.46 -15.50 -9.84
CA ASP A 48 -4.07 -15.12 -11.20
C ASP A 48 -4.11 -16.35 -12.12
N ASN A 49 -5.10 -16.39 -13.03
CA ASN A 49 -5.32 -17.51 -13.96
C ASN A 49 -5.20 -17.05 -15.42
N PRO A 50 -4.00 -16.64 -15.88
CA PRO A 50 -3.81 -16.09 -17.23
C PRO A 50 -4.05 -17.12 -18.34
N ALA A 51 -3.92 -18.41 -18.03
CA ALA A 51 -4.15 -19.51 -18.96
C ALA A 51 -5.62 -19.96 -19.03
N PHE A 52 -6.52 -19.32 -18.27
CA PHE A 52 -7.95 -19.66 -18.18
C PHE A 52 -8.19 -21.15 -17.93
N GLN A 53 -7.37 -21.75 -17.06
CA GLN A 53 -7.51 -23.15 -16.68
C GLN A 53 -8.89 -23.40 -16.07
N GLN A 54 -9.52 -24.49 -16.46
CA GLN A 54 -10.86 -24.88 -16.02
C GLN A 54 -10.79 -26.13 -15.13
N GLY A 55 -11.76 -26.27 -14.24
CA GLY A 55 -11.89 -27.46 -13.39
C GLY A 55 -10.82 -27.61 -12.32
N VAL A 56 -10.04 -26.57 -12.04
CA VAL A 56 -9.08 -26.55 -10.92
C VAL A 56 -9.88 -26.41 -9.62
N VAL A 57 -9.67 -27.34 -8.70
CA VAL A 57 -10.20 -27.29 -7.33
C VAL A 57 -9.04 -26.92 -6.43
N ASP A 58 -9.18 -25.82 -5.69
CA ASP A 58 -8.20 -25.34 -4.72
C ASP A 58 -8.74 -25.50 -3.29
N SER A 59 -7.83 -25.69 -2.33
CA SER A 59 -8.12 -25.70 -0.90
C SER A 59 -6.99 -25.03 -0.12
N SER A 60 -6.45 -23.95 -0.70
CA SER A 60 -5.42 -23.12 -0.10
C SER A 60 -5.98 -22.31 1.07
N GLY A 61 -5.09 -21.91 1.98
CA GLY A 61 -5.44 -21.09 3.11
C GLY A 61 -4.27 -20.89 4.06
N LEU A 62 -4.56 -20.34 5.24
CA LEU A 62 -3.57 -20.05 6.27
C LEU A 62 -3.66 -21.02 7.44
N ARG A 63 -2.51 -21.28 8.07
CA ARG A 63 -2.43 -21.96 9.36
C ARG A 63 -2.09 -20.96 10.45
N LEU A 64 -3.02 -20.75 11.37
CA LEU A 64 -2.84 -19.85 12.51
C LEU A 64 -2.43 -20.66 13.75
N PHE A 65 -1.35 -20.26 14.40
CA PHE A 65 -0.89 -20.83 15.67
C PHE A 65 -1.23 -19.86 16.79
N TYR A 66 -1.97 -20.32 17.81
CA TYR A 66 -2.46 -19.50 18.91
C TYR A 66 -2.15 -20.13 20.27
N THR A 67 -2.21 -19.33 21.33
CA THR A 67 -1.97 -19.74 22.72
C THR A 67 -3.01 -19.10 23.65
N PRO A 68 -3.45 -19.78 24.72
CA PRO A 68 -4.25 -19.15 25.77
C PRO A 68 -3.44 -18.23 26.70
N GLU A 69 -2.11 -18.29 26.65
CA GLU A 69 -1.23 -17.43 27.44
C GLU A 69 -1.12 -16.04 26.80
N LEU A 70 -1.71 -15.04 27.45
CA LEU A 70 -1.69 -13.66 26.96
C LEU A 70 -0.27 -13.11 26.90
N ARG A 71 0.00 -12.38 25.81
CA ARG A 71 1.24 -11.63 25.62
C ARG A 71 1.14 -10.27 26.33
N GLN A 72 2.27 -9.58 26.45
CA GLN A 72 2.30 -8.27 27.12
C GLN A 72 1.51 -7.21 26.34
N TYR A 73 1.56 -7.27 25.00
CA TYR A 73 0.89 -6.30 24.14
C TYR A 73 0.08 -6.96 23.03
N ASP A 74 -1.09 -6.38 22.75
CA ASP A 74 -1.88 -6.71 21.58
C ASP A 74 -1.29 -6.05 20.33
N ALA A 75 -1.18 -6.83 19.26
CA ALA A 75 -0.75 -6.38 17.96
C ALA A 75 -1.88 -5.71 17.18
N GLY A 76 -1.52 -4.71 16.39
CA GLY A 76 -2.34 -4.18 15.30
C GLY A 76 -1.59 -4.20 13.97
N VAL A 77 -2.33 -3.95 12.89
CA VAL A 77 -1.79 -3.71 11.55
C VAL A 77 -2.31 -2.35 11.07
N ILE A 78 -1.40 -1.46 10.67
CA ILE A 78 -1.75 -0.22 9.95
C ILE A 78 -1.33 -0.42 8.50
N GLU A 79 -2.28 -0.36 7.57
CA GLU A 79 -2.01 -0.24 6.14
C GLU A 79 -1.66 1.22 5.82
N THR A 80 -0.49 1.42 5.20
CA THR A 80 -0.03 2.75 4.76
C THR A 80 0.31 2.74 3.29
N GLY A 81 0.03 3.84 2.61
CA GLY A 81 0.44 4.03 1.22
C GLY A 81 -0.61 4.70 0.36
N VAL A 82 -0.61 4.36 -0.92
CA VAL A 82 -1.51 5.00 -1.89
C VAL A 82 -2.84 4.26 -1.86
N TRP A 83 -3.93 4.99 -1.58
CA TRP A 83 -5.26 4.40 -1.53
C TRP A 83 -5.60 3.68 -2.84
N VAL A 84 -5.85 2.37 -2.74
CA VAL A 84 -6.08 1.49 -3.89
C VAL A 84 -7.33 1.90 -4.65
N SER A 85 -7.13 2.60 -5.77
CA SER A 85 -8.20 3.13 -6.59
C SER A 85 -7.70 3.52 -7.97
N LEU A 86 -8.63 3.79 -8.89
CA LEU A 86 -8.33 4.33 -10.23
C LEU A 86 -7.64 5.73 -10.19
N TYR A 87 -7.49 6.33 -9.01
CA TYR A 87 -6.75 7.58 -8.82
C TYR A 87 -5.25 7.42 -8.67
N HIS A 88 -4.77 6.20 -8.48
CA HIS A 88 -3.36 5.87 -8.64
C HIS A 88 -3.09 5.63 -10.13
N MET A 89 -2.37 6.54 -10.77
CA MET A 89 -2.24 6.58 -12.24
C MET A 89 -0.78 6.57 -12.64
N LEU A 90 -0.38 5.59 -13.45
CA LEU A 90 0.98 5.46 -13.97
C LEU A 90 0.94 5.50 -15.51
N PRO A 91 1.57 6.51 -16.14
CA PRO A 91 1.69 6.57 -17.59
C PRO A 91 2.43 5.37 -18.20
N PRO A 92 2.11 4.97 -19.44
CA PRO A 92 2.84 3.91 -20.14
C PRO A 92 4.26 4.34 -20.54
N GLY A 93 5.15 3.36 -20.72
CA GLY A 93 6.48 3.57 -21.29
C GLY A 93 7.50 4.23 -20.36
N MET A 94 7.23 4.28 -19.05
CA MET A 94 8.09 4.93 -18.07
C MET A 94 9.23 4.01 -17.63
N GLN A 95 10.46 4.51 -17.74
CA GLN A 95 11.63 3.84 -17.17
C GLN A 95 11.57 3.81 -15.64
N GLU A 96 11.14 4.91 -15.07
CA GLU A 96 11.02 5.14 -13.64
C GLU A 96 9.79 6.05 -13.44
N TYR A 97 8.94 5.67 -12.50
CA TYR A 97 7.81 6.47 -12.04
C TYR A 97 7.68 6.27 -10.54
N ILE A 98 7.51 7.35 -9.78
CA ILE A 98 7.41 7.32 -8.32
C ILE A 98 5.97 7.63 -7.92
N SER A 99 5.41 6.83 -7.03
CA SER A 99 4.17 7.17 -6.32
C SER A 99 4.45 7.24 -4.83
N GLU A 100 3.84 8.21 -4.17
CA GLU A 100 3.92 8.38 -2.74
C GLU A 100 2.52 8.36 -2.13
N GLY A 101 2.35 7.51 -1.14
CA GLY A 101 1.20 7.52 -0.26
C GLY A 101 1.62 7.97 1.13
N HIS A 102 0.83 8.83 1.75
CA HIS A 102 1.21 9.51 2.98
C HIS A 102 0.26 9.16 4.10
N CYS A 103 0.81 8.63 5.18
CA CYS A 103 0.14 8.62 6.47
C CYS A 103 0.44 9.96 7.14
N THR A 104 -0.49 10.91 6.99
CA THR A 104 -0.22 12.32 7.28
C THR A 104 -0.03 12.59 8.76
N ARG A 105 0.70 13.68 9.04
CA ARG A 105 0.85 14.24 10.40
C ARG A 105 -0.50 14.40 11.09
N GLU A 106 -1.50 14.91 10.40
CA GLU A 106 -2.82 15.18 10.95
C GLU A 106 -3.53 13.87 11.33
N CYS A 107 -3.43 12.83 10.50
CA CYS A 107 -4.01 11.52 10.81
C CYS A 107 -3.34 10.88 12.04
N LEU A 108 -2.00 10.86 12.11
CA LEU A 108 -1.29 10.30 13.26
C LEU A 108 -1.46 11.17 14.52
N GLN A 109 -1.56 12.49 14.38
CA GLN A 109 -1.83 13.40 15.50
C GLN A 109 -3.21 13.16 16.11
N GLU A 110 -4.24 12.99 15.29
CA GLU A 110 -5.61 12.74 15.76
C GLU A 110 -5.74 11.33 16.34
N SER A 111 -5.39 10.31 15.56
CA SER A 111 -5.60 8.90 15.92
C SER A 111 -4.76 8.49 17.14
N LEU A 112 -3.43 8.62 17.07
CA LEU A 112 -2.56 8.27 18.20
C LEU A 112 -2.75 9.24 19.36
N GLY A 113 -3.06 10.50 19.11
CA GLY A 113 -3.33 11.48 20.17
C GLY A 113 -4.56 11.12 21.02
N GLN A 114 -5.57 10.47 20.44
CA GLN A 114 -6.76 10.00 21.16
C GLN A 114 -6.57 8.60 21.74
N GLU A 115 -6.01 7.67 20.96
CA GLU A 115 -5.95 6.24 21.32
C GLU A 115 -4.73 5.89 22.20
N MET A 116 -3.56 6.48 21.91
CA MET A 116 -2.30 6.13 22.58
C MET A 116 -1.30 7.31 22.55
N PRO A 117 -1.45 8.31 23.44
CA PRO A 117 -0.62 9.52 23.43
C PRO A 117 0.89 9.25 23.59
N SER A 118 1.27 8.12 24.18
CA SER A 118 2.67 7.68 24.29
C SER A 118 3.25 7.08 23.00
N GLY A 119 2.43 6.91 21.97
CA GLY A 119 2.77 6.30 20.69
C GLY A 119 2.72 4.78 20.68
N VAL A 120 3.03 4.23 19.50
CA VAL A 120 3.07 2.80 19.21
C VAL A 120 4.44 2.38 18.67
N ARG A 121 4.78 1.12 18.78
CA ARG A 121 6.05 0.53 18.33
C ARG A 121 5.81 -0.41 17.17
N VAL A 122 6.38 -0.07 16.01
CA VAL A 122 6.40 -0.93 14.82
C VAL A 122 7.53 -1.94 14.96
N PHE A 123 7.23 -3.22 14.77
CA PHE A 123 8.19 -4.32 14.91
C PHE A 123 8.38 -5.14 13.64
N ALA A 124 7.45 -5.08 12.68
CA ALA A 124 7.62 -5.68 11.36
C ALA A 124 6.90 -4.88 10.28
N VAL A 125 7.33 -5.03 9.04
CA VAL A 125 6.71 -4.41 7.86
C VAL A 125 6.61 -5.42 6.72
N LEU A 126 5.46 -5.47 6.04
CA LEU A 126 5.30 -6.15 4.75
C LEU A 126 5.07 -5.10 3.67
N MET A 127 5.98 -5.03 2.70
CA MET A 127 5.88 -4.13 1.55
C MET A 127 5.17 -4.83 0.39
N HIS A 128 4.26 -4.13 -0.29
CA HIS A 128 3.43 -4.72 -1.34
C HIS A 128 3.26 -3.79 -2.55
N ALA A 129 3.50 -4.35 -3.73
CA ALA A 129 3.20 -3.78 -5.04
C ALA A 129 2.97 -4.90 -6.07
N HIS A 130 2.51 -4.56 -7.27
CA HIS A 130 2.31 -5.51 -8.35
C HIS A 130 3.49 -5.51 -9.34
N LEU A 131 3.30 -6.03 -10.55
CA LEU A 131 4.35 -6.40 -11.50
C LEU A 131 5.26 -5.24 -11.97
N ALA A 132 4.81 -3.98 -11.90
CA ALA A 132 5.63 -2.83 -12.24
C ALA A 132 6.53 -2.36 -11.09
N GLY A 133 6.30 -2.78 -9.85
CA GLY A 133 7.08 -2.40 -8.68
C GLY A 133 8.56 -2.80 -8.81
N ARG A 134 9.47 -1.91 -8.42
CA ARG A 134 10.93 -2.11 -8.49
C ARG A 134 11.67 -1.69 -7.22
N ALA A 135 11.11 -0.75 -6.46
CA ALA A 135 11.59 -0.45 -5.12
C ALA A 135 10.44 0.05 -4.27
N ILE A 136 10.46 -0.23 -2.97
CA ILE A 136 9.49 0.28 -1.99
C ILE A 136 10.25 0.75 -0.76
N ARG A 137 9.86 1.92 -0.24
CA ARG A 137 10.43 2.49 0.98
C ARG A 137 9.30 2.97 1.88
N THR A 138 9.40 2.69 3.17
CA THR A 138 8.53 3.29 4.19
C THR A 138 9.35 4.28 5.00
N ARG A 139 9.25 5.54 4.62
CA ARG A 139 9.99 6.67 5.18
C ARG A 139 9.27 7.17 6.42
N HIS A 140 10.01 7.55 7.47
CA HIS A 140 9.46 8.02 8.74
C HIS A 140 9.99 9.40 9.06
N PHE A 141 9.09 10.34 9.33
CA PHE A 141 9.43 11.73 9.61
C PHE A 141 8.91 12.16 10.97
N ARG A 142 9.70 13.00 11.64
CA ARG A 142 9.29 13.74 12.83
C ARG A 142 9.55 15.22 12.60
N GLY A 143 8.48 15.98 12.42
CA GLY A 143 8.59 17.36 11.93
C GLY A 143 9.12 17.38 10.48
N GLN A 144 10.23 18.07 10.24
CA GLN A 144 10.86 18.19 8.92
C GLN A 144 12.11 17.29 8.76
N GLU A 145 12.41 16.47 9.77
CA GLU A 145 13.55 15.56 9.78
C GLU A 145 13.10 14.15 9.41
N GLU A 146 13.75 13.59 8.39
CA GLU A 146 13.62 12.18 8.07
C GLU A 146 14.42 11.36 9.08
N LEU A 147 13.75 10.42 9.74
CA LEU A 147 14.37 9.39 10.57
C LEU A 147 14.73 8.19 9.68
N GLN A 148 15.43 7.22 10.25
CA GLN A 148 15.67 5.96 9.55
C GLN A 148 14.36 5.35 9.05
N HIS A 149 14.36 4.89 7.79
CA HIS A 149 13.23 4.21 7.17
C HIS A 149 12.78 3.00 8.02
N LEU A 150 11.46 2.80 8.11
CA LEU A 150 10.86 1.63 8.75
C LEU A 150 11.21 0.35 7.97
N SER A 151 11.18 0.46 6.64
CA SER A 151 11.59 -0.58 5.70
C SER A 151 12.08 0.05 4.40
N HIS A 152 12.93 -0.67 3.68
CA HIS A 152 13.33 -0.31 2.32
C HIS A 152 13.74 -1.57 1.56
N ASP A 153 13.32 -1.65 0.31
CA ASP A 153 13.80 -2.62 -0.67
C ASP A 153 14.06 -1.89 -1.98
N GLU A 154 15.33 -1.81 -2.37
CA GLU A 154 15.79 -1.12 -3.58
C GLU A 154 15.69 -1.99 -4.83
N GLU A 155 15.54 -3.30 -4.65
CA GLU A 155 15.52 -4.32 -5.70
C GLU A 155 14.29 -5.21 -5.52
N PHE A 156 13.15 -4.56 -5.23
CA PHE A 156 11.89 -5.24 -4.95
C PHE A 156 11.49 -6.15 -6.12
N ASP A 157 11.29 -7.43 -5.80
CA ASP A 157 10.75 -8.44 -6.71
C ASP A 157 9.32 -8.79 -6.30
N PHE A 158 8.39 -8.65 -7.24
CA PHE A 158 7.00 -9.07 -7.04
C PHE A 158 6.89 -10.51 -6.53
N ASN A 159 7.81 -11.40 -6.90
CA ASN A 159 7.82 -12.81 -6.51
C ASN A 159 8.41 -13.07 -5.10
N PHE A 160 8.88 -12.03 -4.41
CA PHE A 160 9.48 -12.14 -3.09
C PHE A 160 9.00 -11.00 -2.17
N GLN A 161 7.91 -11.26 -1.45
CA GLN A 161 7.25 -10.31 -0.57
C GLN A 161 7.07 -10.93 0.82
N GLU A 162 8.04 -10.69 1.70
CA GLU A 162 8.05 -11.24 3.06
C GLU A 162 7.83 -10.16 4.12
N PHE A 163 7.45 -10.60 5.33
CA PHE A 163 7.49 -9.74 6.50
C PHE A 163 8.94 -9.50 6.92
N GLN A 164 9.36 -8.24 6.91
CA GLN A 164 10.66 -7.82 7.40
C GLN A 164 10.54 -7.43 8.87
N LEU A 165 11.17 -8.21 9.76
CA LEU A 165 11.32 -7.84 11.16
C LEU A 165 12.29 -6.67 11.29
N LEU A 166 11.88 -5.64 12.03
CA LEU A 166 12.74 -4.51 12.35
C LEU A 166 13.78 -4.96 13.36
N LYS A 167 15.06 -4.70 13.06
CA LYS A 167 16.16 -4.96 14.01
C LYS A 167 15.93 -4.23 15.34
N ASP A 168 15.47 -2.98 15.24
CA ASP A 168 15.13 -2.13 16.37
C ASP A 168 13.69 -1.65 16.19
N GLU A 169 12.79 -2.07 17.08
CA GLU A 169 11.38 -1.68 17.05
C GLU A 169 11.23 -0.15 17.12
N ARG A 170 10.48 0.42 16.19
CA ARG A 170 10.44 1.86 15.96
C ARG A 170 9.23 2.52 16.63
N LEU A 171 9.49 3.53 17.46
CA LEU A 171 8.45 4.34 18.10
C LEU A 171 7.86 5.37 17.12
N LEU A 172 6.57 5.22 16.83
CA LEU A 172 5.73 6.17 16.12
C LEU A 172 4.93 7.00 17.13
N LEU A 173 5.04 8.32 17.06
CA LEU A 173 4.39 9.26 17.98
C LEU A 173 3.26 10.04 17.29
N PRO A 174 2.30 10.59 18.07
CA PRO A 174 1.36 11.58 17.54
C PRO A 174 2.12 12.73 16.88
N GLY A 175 1.70 13.09 15.66
CA GLY A 175 2.31 14.16 14.88
C GLY A 175 3.56 13.78 14.06
N ASP A 176 3.96 12.51 14.07
CA ASP A 176 4.87 11.95 13.06
C ASP A 176 4.17 11.87 11.69
N ASN A 177 4.93 11.67 10.62
CA ASN A 177 4.42 11.47 9.25
C ASN A 177 5.13 10.27 8.60
N LEU A 178 4.42 9.43 7.86
CA LEU A 178 5.01 8.33 7.10
C LEU A 178 4.75 8.51 5.61
N ILE A 179 5.74 8.13 4.79
CA ILE A 179 5.60 8.10 3.33
C ILE A 179 5.95 6.71 2.85
N THR A 180 4.97 6.02 2.26
CA THR A 180 5.23 4.81 1.46
C THR A 180 5.50 5.25 0.03
N GLU A 181 6.75 5.15 -0.36
CA GLU A 181 7.26 5.54 -1.68
C GLU A 181 7.52 4.29 -2.49
N CYS A 182 6.88 4.19 -3.66
CA CYS A 182 7.06 3.07 -4.57
C CYS A 182 7.60 3.56 -5.90
N LYS A 183 8.64 2.87 -6.39
CA LYS A 183 9.22 3.09 -7.71
C LYS A 183 8.78 1.99 -8.65
N TYR A 184 8.34 2.40 -9.84
CA TYR A 184 7.80 1.52 -10.87
C TYR A 184 8.55 1.62 -12.19
N THR A 185 8.42 0.58 -13.02
CA THR A 185 8.68 0.66 -14.46
C THR A 185 7.48 0.17 -15.27
N THR A 186 7.04 1.00 -16.21
CA THR A 186 5.93 0.70 -17.14
C THR A 186 6.39 0.65 -18.59
N LYS A 187 7.71 0.45 -18.83
CA LYS A 187 8.30 0.38 -20.17
C LYS A 187 7.56 -0.55 -21.13
N ASP A 188 7.16 -1.70 -20.62
CA ASP A 188 6.57 -2.78 -21.41
C ASP A 188 5.03 -2.66 -21.46
N ARG A 189 4.46 -1.60 -20.88
CA ARG A 189 3.01 -1.33 -20.86
C ARG A 189 2.66 -0.28 -21.89
N GLN A 190 1.62 -0.56 -22.68
CA GLN A 190 1.17 0.31 -23.77
C GLN A 190 0.11 1.33 -23.36
N ASN A 191 -0.70 1.02 -22.35
CA ASN A 191 -1.79 1.86 -21.85
C ASN A 191 -1.49 2.37 -20.44
N MET A 192 -2.35 3.24 -19.92
CA MET A 192 -2.30 3.62 -18.51
C MET A 192 -2.34 2.38 -17.62
N THR A 193 -1.58 2.45 -16.54
CA THR A 193 -1.66 1.53 -15.43
C THR A 193 -2.40 2.22 -14.29
N TRP A 194 -3.39 1.53 -13.74
CA TRP A 194 -4.29 2.04 -12.71
C TRP A 194 -4.02 1.36 -11.38
N GLY A 195 -4.38 2.02 -10.29
CA GLY A 195 -4.50 1.34 -9.00
C GLY A 195 -5.67 0.38 -9.00
N GLY A 196 -5.48 -0.83 -8.47
CA GLY A 196 -6.50 -1.86 -8.50
C GLY A 196 -6.04 -3.20 -7.95
N LEU A 197 -6.98 -4.15 -7.91
CA LEU A 197 -6.76 -5.47 -7.30
C LEU A 197 -6.15 -6.49 -8.26
N THR A 198 -6.15 -6.24 -9.57
CA THR A 198 -5.62 -7.23 -10.52
C THR A 198 -4.10 -7.16 -10.58
N THR A 199 -3.45 -8.29 -10.89
CA THR A 199 -1.99 -8.40 -11.01
C THR A 199 -1.37 -7.42 -12.04
N ARG A 200 -2.18 -6.91 -12.98
CA ARG A 200 -1.74 -5.93 -13.99
C ARG A 200 -2.06 -4.48 -13.62
N ASP A 201 -2.95 -4.26 -12.67
CA ASP A 201 -3.06 -2.97 -11.98
C ASP A 201 -1.85 -2.81 -11.03
N GLU A 202 -1.78 -1.72 -10.28
CA GLU A 202 -0.74 -1.52 -9.27
C GLU A 202 -1.30 -1.21 -7.89
N MET A 203 -0.45 -1.43 -6.89
CA MET A 203 -0.63 -1.00 -5.51
C MET A 203 0.68 -0.42 -4.99
N CYS A 204 0.58 0.47 -4.00
CA CYS A 204 1.74 0.98 -3.28
C CYS A 204 1.46 0.92 -1.78
N LEU A 205 1.74 -0.21 -1.14
CA LEU A 205 1.32 -0.45 0.24
C LEU A 205 2.48 -0.90 1.12
N SER A 206 2.37 -0.56 2.40
CA SER A 206 3.24 -1.02 3.47
C SER A 206 2.38 -1.31 4.70
N TYR A 207 2.38 -2.57 5.12
CA TYR A 207 1.65 -3.09 6.26
C TYR A 207 2.56 -3.05 7.49
N LEU A 208 2.27 -2.13 8.40
CA LEU A 208 3.04 -1.94 9.63
C LEU A 208 2.44 -2.80 10.73
N LEU A 209 3.20 -3.77 11.22
CA LEU A 209 2.84 -4.55 12.40
C LEU A 209 3.37 -3.84 13.63
N TYR A 210 2.48 -3.50 14.56
CA TYR A 210 2.80 -2.65 15.70
C TYR A 210 2.09 -3.07 16.99
N TYR A 211 2.51 -2.49 18.10
CA TYR A 211 1.84 -2.58 19.40
C TYR A 211 2.02 -1.28 20.22
N PRO A 212 1.20 -1.00 21.25
CA PRO A 212 -0.08 -1.64 21.53
C PRO A 212 -1.11 -1.32 20.45
N ARG A 213 -2.08 -2.22 20.26
CA ARG A 213 -3.18 -2.08 19.31
C ARG A 213 -3.99 -0.79 19.57
N VAL A 214 -4.29 -0.04 18.51
CA VAL A 214 -5.10 1.21 18.53
C VAL A 214 -6.10 1.22 17.39
N ASN A 215 -7.19 1.99 17.49
CA ASN A 215 -8.25 2.06 16.48
C ASN A 215 -7.86 2.85 15.21
N LEU A 216 -6.84 2.37 14.49
CA LEU A 216 -6.37 2.89 13.21
C LEU A 216 -6.03 1.71 12.31
N THR A 217 -6.74 1.54 11.19
CA THR A 217 -6.52 0.43 10.24
C THR A 217 -5.86 0.86 8.95
N ARG A 218 -6.22 2.02 8.42
CA ARG A 218 -5.70 2.57 7.17
C ARG A 218 -5.26 4.00 7.40
N CYS A 219 -4.05 4.30 6.98
CA CYS A 219 -3.45 5.61 7.01
C CYS A 219 -2.77 5.84 5.66
N GLU A 220 -3.59 6.21 4.69
CA GLU A 220 -3.24 6.29 3.28
C GLU A 220 -3.51 7.71 2.76
N SER A 221 -3.10 7.96 1.52
CA SER A 221 -3.53 9.15 0.81
C SER A 221 -3.59 8.91 -0.70
N LEU A 222 -4.14 9.88 -1.42
CA LEU A 222 -4.04 9.93 -2.87
C LEU A 222 -3.74 11.36 -3.33
N PRO A 223 -2.95 11.57 -4.40
CA PRO A 223 -2.77 12.90 -4.96
C PRO A 223 -4.08 13.50 -5.49
N GLU A 224 -4.25 14.81 -5.35
CA GLU A 224 -5.45 15.53 -5.79
C GLU A 224 -5.70 15.33 -7.29
N ILE A 225 -6.92 14.93 -7.65
CA ILE A 225 -7.20 14.54 -9.04
C ILE A 225 -7.30 15.74 -10.00
N ASN A 226 -7.83 16.89 -9.58
CA ASN A 226 -8.01 18.01 -10.50
C ASN A 226 -6.69 18.53 -11.06
N GLY A 227 -5.61 18.53 -10.27
CA GLY A 227 -4.25 18.81 -10.74
C GLY A 227 -3.83 17.86 -11.87
N GLN A 228 -4.07 16.57 -11.69
CA GLN A 228 -3.79 15.53 -12.69
C GLN A 228 -4.62 15.71 -13.97
N LEU A 229 -5.90 16.02 -13.85
CA LEU A 229 -6.78 16.27 -15.00
C LEU A 229 -6.39 17.55 -15.75
N LYS A 230 -6.06 18.62 -15.03
CA LYS A 230 -5.60 19.88 -15.62
C LYS A 230 -4.34 19.67 -16.46
N PHE A 231 -3.43 18.78 -16.04
CA PHE A 231 -2.22 18.45 -16.78
C PHE A 231 -2.52 17.96 -18.21
N ILE A 232 -3.51 17.09 -18.38
CA ILE A 232 -3.91 16.60 -19.72
C ILE A 232 -4.79 17.60 -20.49
N GLY A 233 -5.13 18.73 -19.86
CA GLY A 233 -5.89 19.85 -20.43
C GLY A 233 -7.39 19.83 -20.14
N VAL A 234 -7.86 19.01 -19.19
CA VAL A 234 -9.27 19.03 -18.73
C VAL A 234 -9.56 20.33 -18.00
N LYS A 235 -10.73 20.91 -18.29
CA LYS A 235 -11.18 22.18 -17.72
C LYS A 235 -12.39 22.03 -16.81
N GLU A 236 -13.33 21.19 -17.21
CA GLU A 236 -14.58 20.99 -16.48
C GLU A 236 -14.96 19.51 -16.49
N ILE A 237 -15.38 19.01 -15.33
CA ILE A 237 -16.05 17.72 -15.17
C ILE A 237 -17.57 17.93 -15.14
N GLN A 238 -18.32 16.90 -15.51
CA GLN A 238 -19.78 16.94 -15.42
C GLN A 238 -20.23 16.87 -13.95
N MET A 239 -21.09 17.81 -13.57
CA MET A 239 -21.64 17.89 -12.21
C MET A 239 -23.18 17.86 -12.26
N PRO A 240 -23.86 17.19 -11.31
CA PRO A 240 -23.28 16.35 -10.25
C PRO A 240 -22.61 15.09 -10.84
N ALA A 241 -21.56 14.59 -10.19
CA ALA A 241 -20.89 13.35 -10.58
C ALA A 241 -21.76 12.14 -10.20
N THR A 242 -22.77 11.85 -11.02
CA THR A 242 -23.76 10.77 -10.79
C THR A 242 -23.28 9.40 -11.26
N THR A 243 -22.13 9.34 -11.93
CA THR A 243 -21.53 8.12 -12.48
C THR A 243 -20.08 8.02 -12.03
N TRP A 244 -19.62 6.78 -11.81
CA TRP A 244 -18.26 6.45 -11.46
C TRP A 244 -17.72 5.41 -12.46
N PRO A 245 -16.60 5.67 -13.17
CA PRO A 245 -15.81 6.91 -13.20
C PRO A 245 -16.59 8.14 -13.71
N PHE A 246 -16.26 9.34 -13.22
CA PHE A 246 -16.95 10.57 -13.67
C PHE A 246 -16.60 10.95 -15.11
N ILE A 247 -17.48 11.75 -15.72
CA ILE A 247 -17.41 12.17 -17.12
C ILE A 247 -16.84 13.59 -17.25
N ILE A 248 -16.00 13.80 -18.27
CA ILE A 248 -15.42 15.10 -18.60
C ILE A 248 -16.37 15.89 -19.50
N LYS A 249 -16.63 17.14 -19.13
CA LYS A 249 -17.46 18.09 -19.89
C LYS A 249 -16.63 18.89 -20.90
N SER A 250 -15.44 19.35 -20.52
CA SER A 250 -14.59 20.22 -21.34
C SER A 250 -13.11 19.88 -21.14
N PRO A 251 -12.27 19.89 -22.20
CA PRO A 251 -12.47 20.42 -23.56
C PRO A 251 -13.15 19.44 -24.53
N LYS A 252 -13.56 19.92 -25.71
CA LYS A 252 -14.22 19.12 -26.78
C LYS A 252 -13.48 17.82 -27.12
N LYS A 253 -12.14 17.80 -27.02
CA LYS A 253 -11.31 16.61 -27.25
C LYS A 253 -11.65 15.43 -26.30
N TYR A 254 -12.05 15.72 -25.06
CA TYR A 254 -12.39 14.75 -24.02
C TYR A 254 -13.87 14.81 -23.60
N SER A 255 -14.68 15.62 -24.27
CA SER A 255 -16.09 15.75 -23.94
C SER A 255 -16.80 14.41 -24.06
N ASN A 256 -17.58 14.05 -23.04
CA ASN A 256 -18.29 12.77 -22.89
C ASN A 256 -17.39 11.53 -22.74
N LEU A 257 -16.09 11.70 -22.48
CA LEU A 257 -15.23 10.59 -22.05
C LEU A 257 -15.21 10.51 -20.53
N SER A 258 -15.07 9.30 -19.99
CA SER A 258 -14.66 9.12 -18.60
C SER A 258 -13.25 9.67 -18.39
N PHE A 259 -12.87 9.92 -17.12
CA PHE A 259 -11.50 10.38 -16.86
C PHE A 259 -10.43 9.34 -17.23
N THR A 260 -10.74 8.05 -17.06
CA THR A 260 -9.82 6.96 -17.43
C THR A 260 -9.61 6.94 -18.94
N GLU A 261 -10.69 7.02 -19.72
CA GLU A 261 -10.63 7.11 -21.19
C GLU A 261 -9.86 8.35 -21.67
N ALA A 262 -10.02 9.49 -20.99
CA ALA A 262 -9.31 10.71 -21.36
C ALA A 262 -7.80 10.62 -21.10
N MET A 263 -7.39 9.99 -19.99
CA MET A 263 -5.99 9.72 -19.66
C MET A 263 -5.39 8.69 -20.63
N ASP A 264 -6.11 7.63 -21.02
CA ASP A 264 -5.68 6.69 -22.06
C ASP A 264 -5.56 7.34 -23.44
N LYS A 265 -6.47 8.26 -23.77
CA LYS A 265 -6.43 9.04 -25.02
C LYS A 265 -5.32 10.08 -25.04
N TYR A 266 -4.76 10.46 -23.89
CA TYR A 266 -3.66 11.41 -23.84
C TYR A 266 -2.41 10.80 -24.47
N ARG A 267 -1.73 11.59 -25.32
CA ARG A 267 -0.51 11.11 -26.00
C ARG A 267 0.67 11.20 -25.04
N TRP A 268 0.88 10.15 -24.27
CA TRP A 268 2.02 10.02 -23.37
C TRP A 268 3.33 9.90 -24.15
N SER A 269 4.32 10.68 -23.72
CA SER A 269 5.71 10.53 -24.12
C SER A 269 6.55 10.48 -22.86
N LYS A 270 7.78 9.97 -22.94
CA LYS A 270 8.68 9.89 -21.77
C LYS A 270 8.82 11.23 -21.04
N ASN A 271 8.94 12.33 -21.79
CA ASN A 271 9.05 13.67 -21.22
C ASN A 271 7.74 14.10 -20.54
N ARG A 272 6.58 13.84 -21.16
CA ARG A 272 5.27 14.17 -20.56
C ARG A 272 5.00 13.34 -19.31
N GLY A 273 5.32 12.05 -19.33
CA GLY A 273 5.17 11.19 -18.15
C GLY A 273 6.10 11.62 -17.01
N LYS A 274 7.33 12.04 -17.32
CA LYS A 274 8.25 12.59 -16.31
C LYS A 274 7.71 13.89 -15.71
N SER A 275 7.29 14.84 -16.53
CA SER A 275 6.69 16.09 -16.04
C SER A 275 5.38 15.87 -15.28
N PHE A 276 4.59 14.85 -15.66
CA PHE A 276 3.41 14.45 -14.90
C PHE A 276 3.80 13.92 -13.52
N ASN A 277 4.81 13.04 -13.44
CA ASN A 277 5.27 12.50 -12.17
C ASN A 277 5.79 13.61 -11.24
N GLU A 278 6.64 14.50 -11.74
CA GLU A 278 7.18 15.65 -10.98
C GLU A 278 6.06 16.54 -10.44
N MET A 279 5.01 16.76 -11.23
CA MET A 279 3.85 17.55 -10.83
C MET A 279 2.99 16.82 -9.80
N VAL A 280 2.71 15.52 -9.99
CA VAL A 280 1.90 14.70 -9.07
C VAL A 280 2.50 14.67 -7.67
N LEU A 281 3.83 14.53 -7.56
CA LEU A 281 4.54 14.53 -6.27
C LEU A 281 4.44 15.85 -5.51
N GLN A 282 4.06 16.95 -6.18
CA GLN A 282 3.89 18.27 -5.57
C GLN A 282 2.42 18.63 -5.32
N LEU A 283 1.47 17.80 -5.78
CA LEU A 283 0.06 18.06 -5.56
C LEU A 283 -0.29 17.86 -4.08
N PRO A 284 -1.27 18.62 -3.56
CA PRO A 284 -1.92 18.26 -2.32
C PRO A 284 -2.47 16.83 -2.39
N MET A 285 -2.58 16.16 -1.27
CA MET A 285 -3.11 14.81 -1.15
C MET A 285 -4.41 14.81 -0.36
N ASN A 286 -5.34 13.97 -0.76
CA ASN A 286 -6.55 13.67 -0.02
C ASN A 286 -6.25 12.59 1.01
N VAL A 287 -6.50 12.91 2.29
CA VAL A 287 -6.18 12.02 3.43
C VAL A 287 -7.21 10.90 3.55
N ARG A 288 -6.73 9.67 3.72
CA ARG A 288 -7.52 8.47 4.02
C ARG A 288 -7.12 7.90 5.38
N CYS A 289 -7.85 8.25 6.42
CA CYS A 289 -7.60 7.93 7.82
C CYS A 289 -8.81 7.18 8.41
N SER A 290 -8.74 5.85 8.44
CA SER A 290 -9.87 4.98 8.82
C SER A 290 -9.64 4.27 10.15
N ARG A 291 -10.72 4.12 10.91
CA ARG A 291 -10.82 3.26 12.10
C ARG A 291 -11.11 1.82 11.67
N TRP A 292 -11.15 0.89 12.62
CA TRP A 292 -11.65 -0.46 12.36
C TRP A 292 -13.11 -0.42 11.89
N GLY A 293 -13.46 -1.34 10.99
CA GLY A 293 -14.78 -1.37 10.35
C GLY A 293 -14.90 -0.28 9.28
N GLN A 294 -16.04 0.41 9.25
CA GLN A 294 -16.34 1.45 8.25
C GLN A 294 -16.28 2.88 8.82
N ASP A 295 -15.83 3.02 10.06
CA ASP A 295 -15.72 4.33 10.70
C ASP A 295 -14.47 5.07 10.24
N GLU A 296 -14.56 6.40 10.18
CA GLU A 296 -13.49 7.28 9.70
C GLU A 296 -13.09 8.27 10.81
N TRP A 297 -11.83 8.68 10.83
CA TRP A 297 -11.37 9.79 11.67
C TRP A 297 -11.81 11.14 11.09
N SER A 298 -11.87 12.19 11.90
CA SER A 298 -12.45 13.47 11.44
C SER A 298 -11.63 14.15 10.34
N ILE A 299 -10.33 13.82 10.24
CA ILE A 299 -9.43 14.30 9.18
C ILE A 299 -9.66 13.66 7.80
N GLN A 300 -10.50 12.62 7.71
CA GLN A 300 -10.80 11.93 6.45
C GLN A 300 -11.22 12.92 5.36
N GLY A 301 -10.66 12.75 4.17
CA GLY A 301 -11.03 13.53 2.99
C GLY A 301 -10.46 14.94 2.94
N THR A 302 -9.72 15.38 3.97
CA THR A 302 -9.05 16.68 3.96
C THR A 302 -7.89 16.71 2.97
N MET A 303 -7.58 17.90 2.46
CA MET A 303 -6.47 18.13 1.54
C MET A 303 -5.26 18.65 2.32
N VAL A 304 -4.14 17.95 2.23
CA VAL A 304 -2.88 18.29 2.90
C VAL A 304 -1.77 18.43 1.86
N SER A 305 -0.86 19.39 2.03
CA SER A 305 0.28 19.52 1.14
C SER A 305 1.38 18.49 1.51
N PRO A 306 2.17 18.01 0.53
CA PRO A 306 3.33 17.18 0.84
C PRO A 306 4.27 17.87 1.84
N PRO A 307 4.90 17.12 2.76
CA PRO A 307 5.78 17.70 3.77
C PRO A 307 7.05 18.31 3.14
N GLU A 308 7.51 19.43 3.69
CA GLU A 308 8.82 20.00 3.34
C GLU A 308 9.94 19.17 3.98
N VAL A 309 10.74 18.49 3.17
CA VAL A 309 11.86 17.67 3.63
C VAL A 309 13.14 18.52 3.72
N LYS A 310 13.72 18.64 4.92
CA LYS A 310 14.99 19.38 5.12
C LYS A 310 16.24 18.52 4.93
N SER A 311 16.16 17.24 5.26
CA SER A 311 17.27 16.31 5.18
C SER A 311 16.77 14.92 4.83
N GLU A 312 17.28 14.35 3.75
CA GLU A 312 16.96 12.98 3.36
C GLU A 312 17.93 11.99 3.99
N VAL A 313 17.40 10.91 4.56
CA VAL A 313 18.21 9.79 5.04
C VAL A 313 18.36 8.79 3.91
N LYS A 314 19.60 8.57 3.47
CA LYS A 314 19.89 7.47 2.54
C LYS A 314 19.88 6.15 3.31
N PRO A 315 19.18 5.11 2.80
CA PRO A 315 19.26 3.79 3.40
C PRO A 315 20.72 3.28 3.34
N PRO A 316 21.16 2.49 4.33
CA PRO A 316 22.48 1.91 4.32
C PRO A 316 22.63 1.00 3.09
N SER A 317 23.73 1.13 2.34
CA SER A 317 24.01 0.25 1.20
C SER A 317 24.15 -1.20 1.68
N MET A 318 23.28 -2.10 1.25
CA MET A 318 23.51 -3.54 1.44
C MET A 318 24.63 -4.00 0.50
N VAL A 319 25.80 -4.26 1.08
CA VAL A 319 26.91 -4.89 0.37
C VAL A 319 26.70 -6.40 0.43
N CYS A 320 26.10 -6.98 -0.61
CA CYS A 320 26.10 -8.42 -0.80
C CYS A 320 27.55 -8.88 -0.98
N ARG A 321 28.13 -9.57 0.02
CA ARG A 321 29.40 -10.26 -0.16
C ARG A 321 29.17 -11.44 -1.08
N SER A 322 29.87 -11.48 -2.22
CA SER A 322 29.80 -12.60 -3.15
C SER A 322 30.19 -13.89 -2.43
N ALA A 323 29.27 -14.85 -2.36
CA ALA A 323 29.59 -16.23 -1.99
C ALA A 323 30.35 -16.88 -3.15
N SER A 324 31.63 -16.57 -3.27
CA SER A 324 32.55 -17.25 -4.16
C SER A 324 33.36 -18.28 -3.37
N GLU A 325 32.70 -19.35 -2.91
CA GLU A 325 33.34 -20.64 -2.62
C GLU A 325 32.46 -21.76 -3.19
N PRO A 326 33.03 -22.77 -3.87
CA PRO A 326 32.25 -23.71 -4.67
C PRO A 326 31.74 -24.86 -3.80
N HIS A 327 30.42 -24.97 -3.64
CA HIS A 327 29.78 -26.23 -3.24
C HIS A 327 28.97 -26.81 -4.40
N SER A 328 29.20 -28.11 -4.61
CA SER A 328 28.75 -28.93 -5.73
C SER A 328 27.32 -29.44 -5.54
N GLY A 329 26.54 -29.47 -6.64
CA GLY A 329 25.26 -30.18 -6.80
C GLY A 329 24.04 -29.47 -6.17
N VAL A 330 22.83 -29.49 -6.71
CA VAL A 330 22.15 -30.27 -7.76
C VAL A 330 21.05 -29.37 -8.33
N VAL A 331 20.82 -29.40 -9.66
CA VAL A 331 19.73 -28.69 -10.33
C VAL A 331 18.40 -29.42 -10.08
N LEU A 332 17.42 -28.73 -9.51
CA LEU A 332 16.03 -29.15 -9.48
C LEU A 332 15.15 -28.03 -10.06
N LEU A 333 14.63 -28.30 -11.25
CA LEU A 333 13.58 -27.52 -11.90
C LEU A 333 12.26 -27.82 -11.21
N PHE A 334 11.68 -26.81 -10.54
CA PHE A 334 10.26 -26.79 -10.20
C PHE A 334 9.65 -25.47 -10.64
N THR A 335 8.82 -25.53 -11.67
CA THR A 335 7.80 -24.52 -11.95
C THR A 335 6.66 -24.72 -10.96
N MET A 336 6.35 -23.70 -10.16
CA MET A 336 5.13 -23.66 -9.37
C MET A 336 4.53 -22.24 -9.47
N CYS A 337 3.30 -22.17 -9.97
CA CYS A 337 2.45 -20.98 -9.86
C CYS A 337 1.98 -20.86 -8.40
N LEU A 338 2.02 -19.66 -7.83
CA LEU A 338 1.58 -19.36 -6.47
C LEU A 338 0.42 -18.34 -6.48
N THR A 339 -0.51 -18.59 -5.56
CA THR A 339 -1.74 -17.86 -5.23
C THR A 339 -1.53 -17.02 -3.98
N TYR A 340 -2.16 -15.84 -3.86
CA TYR A 340 -2.06 -14.98 -2.66
C TYR A 340 -3.24 -15.19 -1.72
N SER A 341 -3.09 -14.86 -0.43
CA SER A 341 -4.18 -14.90 0.55
C SER A 341 -4.06 -13.75 1.55
N ILE A 342 -5.10 -12.93 1.65
CA ILE A 342 -5.27 -11.88 2.65
C ILE A 342 -6.38 -12.34 3.61
N VAL A 343 -6.18 -12.19 4.91
CA VAL A 343 -7.23 -12.37 5.92
C VAL A 343 -7.64 -11.01 6.47
N GLN A 344 -8.84 -10.61 6.08
CA GLN A 344 -9.57 -9.47 6.63
C GLN A 344 -10.49 -9.96 7.74
N ILE A 345 -10.91 -9.05 8.63
CA ILE A 345 -11.83 -9.41 9.68
C ILE A 345 -13.04 -8.47 9.80
N CYS A 346 -14.20 -9.09 10.07
CA CYS A 346 -15.44 -8.56 10.64
C CYS A 346 -15.58 -8.98 12.13
#